data_AF-A0A7C5KED4-F1
#
_entry.id   AF-A0A7C5KED4-F1
#
_cell.length_a   1.000
_cell.length_b   1.000
_cell.length_c   1.000
_cell.angle_alpha   90.00
_cell.angle_beta   90.00
_cell.angle_gamma   90.00
#
_symmetry.space_group_name_H-M   'P 1'
#
loop_
_entity.id
_entity.type
_entity.pdbx_description
1 polymer ?
#
loop_
_entity_poly.entity_id
_entity_poly.type
_entity_poly.pdbx_seq_one_letter_code
_entity_poly.pdbx_strand_id
1 'polypeptide(L)'
;MTMDHPSGLKPGSFDPGIWPLKGAMSTPSKDPKPPRVVPVAPRECPPDLVKEVARILLEGGLVVLPTETVYGVAALLDGKKGESRLRALKGREGEEKPFTI
;
A
#
# COMPACT_ATOMS: atom_id res chain seq x y z
N MET A 1 -31.00 -15.09 43.54
CA MET A 1 -29.58 -14.83 43.22
C MET A 1 -29.47 -14.80 41.71
N THR A 2 -29.51 -13.59 41.16
CA THR A 2 -29.38 -13.30 39.73
C THR A 2 -27.91 -13.27 39.34
N MET A 3 -27.56 -13.88 38.21
CA MET A 3 -26.38 -13.48 37.45
C MET A 3 -26.82 -13.26 36.01
N ASP A 4 -26.85 -11.98 35.63
CA ASP A 4 -27.10 -11.52 34.28
C ASP A 4 -25.84 -11.76 33.41
N HIS A 5 -26.01 -12.53 32.33
CA HIS A 5 -25.07 -12.57 31.20
C HIS A 5 -25.54 -11.58 30.14
N PRO A 6 -24.73 -10.59 29.71
CA PRO A 6 -25.10 -9.75 28.58
C PRO A 6 -24.76 -10.46 27.26
N SER A 7 -25.63 -11.35 26.80
CA SER A 7 -25.54 -11.99 25.47
C SER A 7 -26.30 -11.15 24.42
N GLY A 8 -25.63 -10.13 23.89
CA GLY A 8 -26.27 -9.13 23.02
C GLY A 8 -26.01 -9.25 21.51
N LEU A 9 -25.22 -10.21 21.03
CA LEU A 9 -24.93 -10.34 19.60
C LEU A 9 -25.32 -11.74 19.11
N LYS A 10 -26.42 -11.79 18.35
CA LYS A 10 -26.84 -12.99 17.63
C LYS A 10 -25.89 -13.19 16.43
N PRO A 11 -25.42 -14.41 16.16
CA PRO A 11 -24.70 -14.70 14.92
C PRO A 11 -25.62 -14.40 13.73
N GLY A 12 -25.22 -13.48 12.84
CA GLY A 12 -25.92 -13.19 11.59
C GLY A 12 -26.75 -11.91 11.53
N SER A 13 -26.78 -11.06 12.57
CA SER A 13 -27.38 -9.72 12.44
C SER A 13 -26.33 -8.72 11.94
N PHE A 14 -26.36 -8.41 10.65
CA PHE A 14 -25.70 -7.22 10.09
C PHE A 14 -26.56 -6.00 10.46
N ASP A 15 -26.11 -5.20 11.42
CA ASP A 15 -26.74 -3.92 11.76
C ASP A 15 -26.04 -2.80 10.96
N PRO A 16 -26.68 -2.25 9.91
CA PRO A 16 -26.08 -1.20 9.09
C PRO A 16 -25.83 0.11 9.87
N GLY A 17 -26.36 0.26 11.10
CA GLY A 17 -26.12 1.40 11.98
C GLY A 17 -24.81 1.36 12.78
N ILE A 18 -24.13 0.20 12.83
CA ILE A 18 -22.88 0.00 13.59
C ILE A 18 -21.63 0.17 12.68
N TRP A 19 -21.85 0.35 11.38
CA TRP A 19 -20.78 0.46 10.37
C TRP A 19 -20.57 1.91 9.90
N PRO A 20 -19.32 2.43 9.83
CA PRO A 20 -18.06 1.85 10.32
C PRO A 20 -17.73 2.32 11.75
N LEU A 21 -17.08 1.45 12.52
CA LEU A 21 -16.45 1.78 13.80
C LEU A 21 -15.57 3.03 13.62
N LYS A 22 -15.95 4.14 14.27
CA LYS A 22 -15.12 5.33 14.37
C LYS A 22 -13.89 5.00 15.21
N GLY A 23 -12.77 4.79 14.54
CA GLY A 23 -11.45 4.82 15.17
C GLY A 23 -10.60 3.60 14.83
N ALA A 24 -9.35 3.89 14.45
CA ALA A 24 -8.22 2.97 14.35
C ALA A 24 -7.89 2.35 12.98
N MET A 25 -8.14 3.02 11.86
CA MET A 25 -7.21 2.96 10.71
C MET A 25 -7.16 4.35 10.09
N SER A 26 -5.98 4.95 9.99
CA SER A 26 -5.81 6.19 9.23
C SER A 26 -6.35 5.94 7.82
N THR A 27 -7.45 6.57 7.46
CA THR A 27 -7.99 6.49 6.10
C THR A 27 -6.87 6.91 5.15
N PRO A 28 -6.42 6.05 4.21
CA PRO A 28 -5.51 6.50 3.17
C PRO A 28 -6.14 7.73 2.51
N SER A 29 -5.30 8.75 2.27
CA SER A 29 -5.72 10.06 1.75
C SER A 29 -6.84 9.94 0.73
N LYS A 30 -7.94 10.67 0.98
CA LYS A 30 -9.22 10.61 0.26
C LYS A 30 -9.11 10.86 -1.24
N ASP A 31 -7.99 11.45 -1.68
CA ASP A 31 -7.63 11.64 -3.09
C ASP A 31 -6.18 11.16 -3.30
N PRO A 32 -5.94 9.96 -3.85
CA PRO A 32 -4.60 9.58 -4.29
C PRO A 32 -4.23 10.46 -5.49
N LYS A 33 -3.16 11.25 -5.36
CA LYS A 33 -2.59 11.95 -6.51
C LYS A 33 -2.30 10.91 -7.60
N PRO A 34 -2.77 11.11 -8.84
CA PRO A 34 -2.52 10.14 -9.90
C PRO A 34 -1.01 9.94 -10.08
N PRO A 35 -0.57 8.71 -10.41
CA PRO A 35 0.83 8.45 -10.63
C PRO A 35 1.35 9.29 -11.80
N ARG A 36 2.56 9.83 -11.67
CA ARG A 36 3.26 10.45 -12.79
C ARG A 36 3.69 9.35 -13.75
N VAL A 37 3.17 9.36 -14.97
CA VAL A 37 3.57 8.45 -16.04
C VAL A 37 4.58 9.16 -16.94
N VAL A 38 5.74 8.54 -17.13
CA VAL A 38 6.80 9.07 -18.02
C VAL A 38 7.05 8.03 -19.11
N PRO A 39 6.86 8.37 -20.40
CA PRO A 39 7.24 7.47 -21.48
C PRO A 39 8.76 7.36 -21.55
N VAL A 40 9.27 6.14 -21.64
CA VAL A 40 10.70 5.84 -21.74
C VAL A 40 10.86 4.80 -22.84
N ALA A 41 11.75 5.05 -23.80
CA ALA A 41 12.05 4.07 -24.82
C ALA A 41 12.75 2.84 -24.18
N PRO A 42 12.43 1.59 -24.56
CA PRO A 42 12.90 0.40 -23.85
C PRO A 42 14.42 0.23 -23.72
N ARG A 43 15.20 0.91 -24.56
CA ARG A 43 16.67 0.85 -24.58
C ARG A 43 17.33 2.15 -24.16
N GLU A 44 16.55 3.10 -23.65
CA GLU A 44 17.03 4.39 -23.20
C GLU A 44 16.72 4.56 -21.72
N CYS A 45 17.68 5.10 -20.98
CA CYS A 45 17.48 5.41 -19.57
C CYS A 45 18.06 6.80 -19.30
N PRO A 46 17.26 7.88 -19.48
CA PRO A 46 17.74 9.24 -19.32
C PRO A 46 18.32 9.45 -17.92
N PRO A 47 19.59 9.93 -17.78
CA PRO A 47 20.23 10.04 -16.47
C PRO A 47 19.46 10.88 -15.45
N ASP A 48 18.80 11.95 -15.88
CA ASP A 48 18.02 12.79 -14.97
C ASP A 48 16.74 12.12 -14.50
N LEU A 49 16.14 11.25 -15.32
CA LEU A 49 15.02 10.43 -14.89
C LEU A 49 15.47 9.40 -13.85
N VAL A 50 16.65 8.80 -14.02
CA VAL A 50 17.22 7.88 -13.02
C VAL A 50 17.45 8.59 -11.70
N LYS A 51 18.04 9.79 -11.71
CA LYS A 51 18.25 10.59 -10.48
C LYS A 51 16.93 10.92 -9.79
N GLU A 52 15.91 11.29 -10.55
CA GLU A 52 14.59 11.59 -9.99
C GLU A 52 13.92 10.34 -9.40
N VAL A 53 14.00 9.20 -10.10
CA VAL A 53 13.53 7.90 -9.59
C VAL A 53 14.25 7.50 -8.31
N ALA A 54 15.58 7.67 -8.26
CA ALA A 54 16.37 7.42 -7.05
C ALA A 54 15.91 8.31 -5.88
N ARG A 55 15.69 9.60 -6.14
CA ARG A 55 15.15 10.55 -5.14
C ARG A 55 13.78 10.10 -4.61
N ILE A 56 12.88 9.70 -5.50
CA ILE A 56 11.55 9.19 -5.12
C ILE A 56 11.68 7.95 -4.22
N LEU A 57 12.55 7.00 -4.56
CA LEU A 57 12.78 5.80 -3.75
C LEU A 57 13.36 6.15 -2.37
N LEU A 58 14.35 7.05 -2.32
CA LEU A 58 14.96 7.54 -1.07
C LEU A 58 13.95 8.26 -0.16
N GLU A 59 12.96 8.95 -0.72
CA GLU A 59 11.89 9.63 0.03
C GLU A 59 10.75 8.68 0.50
N GLY A 60 10.90 7.37 0.25
CA GLY A 60 9.90 6.34 0.56
C GLY A 60 8.73 6.31 -0.44
N GLY A 61 9.00 6.69 -1.68
CA GLY A 61 8.12 6.56 -2.83
C GLY A 61 8.08 5.15 -3.40
N LEU A 62 7.19 4.94 -4.37
CA LEU A 62 7.09 3.72 -5.15
C LEU A 62 7.32 4.03 -6.62
N VAL A 63 7.92 3.11 -7.35
CA VAL A 63 8.18 3.24 -8.78
C VAL A 63 7.72 1.99 -9.51
N VAL A 64 6.94 2.18 -10.57
CA VAL A 64 6.55 1.09 -11.48
C VAL A 64 7.52 1.11 -12.65
N LEU A 65 8.18 -0.02 -12.92
CA LEU A 65 9.21 -0.12 -13.95
C LEU A 65 9.05 -1.38 -14.81
N PRO A 66 9.39 -1.31 -16.12
CA PRO A 66 9.33 -2.46 -16.99
C PRO A 66 10.47 -3.44 -16.67
N THR A 67 10.20 -4.74 -16.81
CA THR A 67 11.22 -5.80 -16.89
C THR A 67 11.02 -6.60 -18.17
N GLU A 68 11.84 -7.63 -18.42
CA GLU A 68 11.69 -8.50 -19.58
C GLU A 68 10.33 -9.21 -19.60
N THR A 69 9.83 -9.64 -18.45
CA THR A 69 8.63 -10.51 -18.36
C THR A 69 7.39 -9.76 -17.91
N VAL A 70 7.50 -8.92 -16.87
CA VAL A 70 6.35 -8.22 -16.27
C VAL A 70 6.75 -6.85 -15.73
N TYR A 71 5.77 -5.98 -15.49
CA TYR A 71 6.03 -4.76 -14.74
C TYR A 71 6.23 -5.07 -13.26
N GLY A 72 7.27 -4.47 -12.67
CA GLY A 72 7.54 -4.51 -11.25
C GLY A 72 7.09 -3.21 -10.57
N VAL A 73 6.69 -3.31 -9.30
CA VAL A 73 6.56 -2.15 -8.42
C VAL A 73 7.67 -2.24 -7.37
N ALA A 74 8.53 -1.24 -7.36
CA ALA A 74 9.72 -1.17 -6.52
C ALA A 74 9.56 -0.12 -5.41
N ALA A 75 10.21 -0.42 -4.29
CA ALA A 75 10.45 0.47 -3.17
C ALA A 75 11.92 0.29 -2.73
N LEU A 76 12.45 1.21 -1.94
CA LEU A 76 13.78 1.06 -1.38
C LEU A 76 13.80 -0.06 -0.32
N LEU A 77 14.80 -0.95 -0.38
CA LEU A 77 14.88 -2.17 0.44
C LEU A 77 14.93 -1.88 1.95
N ASP A 78 15.69 -0.88 2.37
CA ASP A 78 15.84 -0.46 3.77
C ASP A 78 14.80 0.59 4.19
N GLY A 79 13.91 1.00 3.28
CA GLY A 79 12.92 2.04 3.49
C GLY A 79 11.58 1.53 4.02
N LYS A 80 11.41 1.48 5.34
CA LYS A 80 10.14 1.05 6.00
C LYS A 80 8.88 1.73 5.44
N LYS A 81 8.97 3.03 5.10
CA LYS A 81 7.87 3.80 4.50
C LYS A 81 7.51 3.29 3.10
N GLY A 82 8.51 3.01 2.27
CA GLY A 82 8.30 2.45 0.93
C GLY A 82 7.74 1.04 1.00
N GLU A 83 8.28 0.19 1.87
CA GLU A 83 7.81 -1.18 2.09
C GLU A 83 6.34 -1.20 2.54
N SER A 84 5.97 -0.39 3.55
CA SER A 84 4.60 -0.29 4.04
C SER A 84 3.62 0.13 2.92
N ARG A 85 3.99 1.11 2.09
CA ARG A 85 3.19 1.52 0.93
C ARG A 85 3.08 0.42 -0.12
N LEU A 86 4.16 -0.32 -0.37
CA LEU A 86 4.18 -1.43 -1.33
C LEU A 86 3.28 -2.59 -0.88
N ARG A 87 3.31 -2.92 0.42
CA ARG A 87 2.41 -3.92 1.03
C ARG A 87 0.96 -3.47 0.90
N ALA A 88 0.66 -2.23 1.28
CA ALA A 88 -0.69 -1.68 1.17
C ALA A 88 -1.21 -1.67 -0.28
N LEU A 89 -0.38 -1.23 -1.23
CA LEU A 89 -0.73 -1.25 -2.65
C LEU A 89 -1.07 -2.66 -3.17
N LYS A 90 -0.42 -3.69 -2.62
CA LYS A 90 -0.65 -5.09 -3.00
C LYS A 90 -1.75 -5.78 -2.17
N GLY A 91 -2.41 -5.07 -1.24
CA GLY A 91 -3.38 -5.64 -0.31
C GLY A 91 -2.77 -6.67 0.64
N ARG A 92 -1.50 -6.48 1.01
CA ARG A 92 -0.70 -7.37 1.87
C ARG A 92 -0.33 -6.69 3.19
N GLU A 93 -1.14 -5.76 3.68
CA GLU A 93 -0.86 -5.14 4.98
C GLU A 93 -0.77 -6.20 6.08
N GLY A 94 0.28 -6.15 6.90
CA GLY A 94 0.50 -7.10 7.98
C GLY A 94 1.01 -8.49 7.57
N GLU A 95 1.16 -8.77 6.27
CA GLU A 95 1.81 -10.01 5.83
C GLU A 95 3.33 -9.90 5.91
N GLU A 96 4.00 -10.96 6.37
CA GLU A 96 5.47 -11.07 6.39
C GLU A 96 6.06 -11.66 5.09
N LYS A 97 5.21 -12.01 4.11
CA LYS A 97 5.68 -12.63 2.85
C LYS A 97 6.77 -11.75 2.20
N PRO A 98 7.93 -12.33 1.83
CA PRO A 98 9.05 -11.55 1.30
C PRO A 98 8.75 -11.02 -0.10
N PHE A 99 9.46 -9.94 -0.46
CA PHE A 99 9.52 -9.41 -1.81
C PHE A 99 10.81 -9.88 -2.52
N THR A 100 10.78 -9.85 -3.84
CA THR A 100 11.98 -10.01 -4.68
C THR A 100 12.89 -8.79 -4.51
N ILE A 101 14.19 -9.04 -4.49
CA ILE A 101 15.28 -8.05 -4.47
C ILE A 101 16.08 -8.12 -5.77
#